data_AF-A0A351IYL0-F1
#
_entry.id   AF-A0A351IYL0-F1
#
_cell.length_a   1.000
_cell.length_b   1.000
_cell.length_c   1.000
_cell.angle_alpha   90.00
_cell.angle_beta   90.00
_cell.angle_gamma   90.00
#
_symmetry.space_group_name_H-M   'P 1'
#
loop_
_entity.id
_entity.type
_entity.pdbx_description
1 polymer ?
#
loop_
_entity_poly.entity_id
_entity_poly.type
_entity_poly.pdbx_seq_one_letter_code
_entity_poly.pdbx_strand_id
1 'polypeptide(L)'
;MKQITVKNVPTIKMYEKKYTSLKGVDFSTDPAKVDDYHSPWAPNLMPDSGGYPEKRPGYRTLHTYSGQINGIHLFREQILVHAGEKIYLHGETPGELIADINNGHSTSFYYGGKLYILTGAEYLAYDGVSLSPVIGFVPTTQINMTPSSGAGTIFEDINCLTPKRTNSFKVPSGGATVFTLDAKGLDADPVTALVSGTTKAEGTDFTVDRTNGTVTFNSSIPDSGGVDSVQITFSKTISGLSERINKCTIFAWYGAGNDSRVFFSGNPDYPNMDFKSGLYDPSYFPNDGWTRIGSDVSAIMGYIKR
;
A
#
# COMPACT_ATOMS: atom_id res chain seq x y z
N MET A 1 -17.11 -52.84 -41.69
CA MET A 1 -16.33 -51.63 -42.05
C MET A 1 -15.03 -52.09 -42.72
N LYS A 2 -14.71 -51.59 -43.93
CA LYS A 2 -13.42 -51.87 -44.57
C LYS A 2 -12.33 -51.10 -43.81
N GLN A 3 -11.37 -51.83 -43.25
CA GLN A 3 -10.20 -51.26 -42.59
C GLN A 3 -9.32 -50.61 -43.65
N ILE A 4 -9.20 -49.28 -43.62
CA ILE A 4 -8.29 -48.53 -44.50
C ILE A 4 -6.90 -48.67 -43.90
N THR A 5 -6.03 -49.41 -44.58
CA THR A 5 -4.61 -49.50 -44.21
C THR A 5 -3.94 -48.17 -44.51
N VAL A 6 -3.58 -47.41 -43.47
CA VAL A 6 -2.78 -46.19 -43.59
C VAL A 6 -1.41 -46.59 -44.13
N LYS A 7 -1.00 -46.02 -45.27
CA LYS A 7 0.34 -46.24 -45.85
C LYS A 7 1.40 -45.86 -44.81
N ASN A 8 2.43 -46.70 -44.67
CA ASN A 8 3.61 -46.44 -43.83
C ASN A 8 4.09 -45.00 -44.01
N VAL A 9 4.03 -44.21 -42.94
CA VAL A 9 4.66 -42.89 -42.90
C VAL A 9 6.17 -43.13 -42.97
N PRO A 10 6.89 -42.56 -43.96
CA PRO A 10 8.33 -42.72 -44.04
C PRO A 10 8.96 -42.21 -42.75
N THR A 11 9.92 -42.96 -42.20
CA THR A 11 10.71 -42.52 -41.05
C THR A 11 11.33 -41.16 -41.38
N ILE A 12 11.02 -40.14 -40.57
CA ILE A 12 11.59 -38.80 -40.73
C ILE A 12 13.11 -38.94 -40.60
N LYS A 13 13.84 -38.55 -41.65
CA LYS A 13 15.31 -38.53 -41.59
C LYS A 13 15.72 -37.41 -40.65
N MET A 14 16.33 -37.78 -39.52
CA MET A 14 16.96 -36.85 -38.61
C MET A 14 18.39 -36.58 -39.09
N TYR A 15 18.77 -35.31 -39.16
CA TYR A 15 20.10 -34.88 -39.54
C TYR A 15 20.73 -34.13 -38.36
N GLU A 16 21.96 -34.50 -37.98
CA GLU A 16 22.76 -33.80 -36.97
C GLU A 16 23.90 -33.05 -37.65
N LYS A 17 24.08 -31.77 -37.33
CA LYS A 17 25.18 -30.94 -37.82
C LYS A 17 25.94 -30.37 -36.62
N LYS A 18 27.25 -30.60 -36.57
CA LYS A 18 28.14 -30.07 -35.53
C LYS A 18 28.89 -28.87 -36.08
N TYR A 19 28.76 -27.75 -35.40
CA TYR A 19 29.39 -26.49 -35.75
C TYR A 19 30.67 -26.30 -34.94
N THR A 20 31.79 -25.97 -35.60
CA THR A 20 33.06 -25.62 -34.92
C THR A 20 33.22 -24.11 -34.71
N SER A 21 32.49 -23.29 -35.48
CA SER A 21 32.51 -21.82 -35.40
C SER A 21 31.16 -21.20 -35.78
N LEU A 22 30.17 -21.31 -34.87
CA LEU A 22 28.85 -20.72 -35.07
C LEU A 22 28.93 -19.18 -35.05
N LYS A 23 28.53 -18.54 -36.15
CA LYS A 23 28.53 -17.08 -36.33
C LYS A 23 27.16 -16.44 -36.09
N GLY A 24 26.11 -17.23 -35.95
CA GLY A 24 24.78 -16.75 -35.61
C GLY A 24 23.65 -17.58 -36.18
N VAL A 25 22.49 -16.93 -36.30
CA VAL A 25 21.26 -17.50 -36.86
C VAL A 25 20.94 -16.87 -38.21
N ASP A 26 20.50 -17.68 -39.17
CA ASP A 26 19.98 -17.22 -40.45
C ASP A 26 18.56 -17.75 -40.64
N PHE A 27 17.58 -16.84 -40.57
CA PHE A 27 16.17 -17.13 -40.80
C PHE A 27 15.69 -16.71 -42.19
N SER A 28 16.58 -16.16 -43.02
CA SER A 28 16.26 -15.66 -44.36
C SER A 28 16.34 -16.74 -45.43
N THR A 29 17.13 -17.79 -45.18
CA THR A 29 17.34 -18.91 -46.09
C THR A 29 16.53 -20.13 -45.65
N ASP A 30 16.17 -21.00 -46.61
CA ASP A 30 15.59 -22.31 -46.30
C ASP A 30 16.48 -23.06 -45.28
N PRO A 31 15.91 -23.65 -44.21
CA PRO A 31 16.70 -24.35 -43.18
C PRO A 31 17.68 -25.40 -43.70
N ALA A 32 17.39 -26.03 -44.83
CA ALA A 32 18.27 -27.01 -45.46
C ALA A 32 19.45 -26.39 -46.23
N LYS A 33 19.43 -25.07 -46.46
CA LYS A 33 20.40 -24.32 -47.27
C LYS A 33 21.16 -23.25 -46.49
N VAL A 34 20.98 -23.18 -45.17
CA VAL A 34 21.73 -22.26 -44.32
C VAL A 34 23.21 -22.61 -44.36
N ASP A 35 24.04 -21.57 -44.45
CA ASP A 35 25.50 -21.65 -44.47
C ASP A 35 26.04 -22.47 -43.26
N ASP A 36 27.18 -23.13 -43.46
CA ASP A 36 27.80 -23.99 -42.45
C ASP A 36 28.21 -23.26 -41.17
N TYR A 37 28.28 -21.92 -41.19
CA TYR A 37 28.55 -21.09 -40.01
C TYR A 37 27.28 -20.53 -39.34
N HIS A 38 26.09 -20.80 -39.88
CA HIS A 38 24.83 -20.29 -39.34
C HIS A 38 23.86 -21.44 -38.99
N SER A 39 22.96 -21.17 -38.05
CA SER A 39 21.88 -22.09 -37.71
C SER A 39 20.52 -21.53 -38.14
N PRO A 40 19.64 -22.32 -38.78
CA PRO A 40 18.25 -21.92 -38.99
C PRO A 40 17.41 -21.94 -37.70
N TRP A 41 17.95 -22.51 -36.63
CA TRP A 41 17.24 -22.75 -35.39
C TRP A 41 18.21 -22.87 -34.21
N ALA A 42 18.42 -21.76 -33.50
CA ALA A 42 19.29 -21.72 -32.32
C ALA A 42 18.52 -21.24 -31.06
N PRO A 43 17.62 -22.06 -30.51
CA PRO A 43 16.93 -21.72 -29.27
C PRO A 43 17.95 -21.63 -28.12
N ASN A 44 17.75 -20.68 -27.20
CA ASN A 44 18.62 -20.41 -26.06
C ASN A 44 20.02 -19.87 -26.42
N LEU A 45 20.16 -19.21 -27.57
CA LEU A 45 21.30 -18.34 -27.87
C LEU A 45 20.86 -16.88 -27.85
N MET A 46 21.69 -16.01 -27.29
CA MET A 46 21.55 -14.56 -27.30
C MET A 46 22.91 -13.93 -27.64
N PRO A 47 22.94 -12.73 -28.26
CA PRO A 47 24.20 -12.02 -28.41
C PRO A 47 24.71 -11.55 -27.04
N ASP A 48 26.01 -11.68 -26.81
CA ASP A 48 26.70 -11.02 -25.69
C ASP A 48 26.80 -9.50 -25.95
N SER A 49 27.44 -8.76 -25.04
CA SER A 49 27.67 -7.32 -25.20
C SER A 49 28.47 -6.94 -26.47
N GLY A 50 29.24 -7.86 -27.03
CA GLY A 50 29.99 -7.71 -28.28
C GLY A 50 29.26 -8.23 -29.53
N GLY A 51 28.04 -8.76 -29.39
CA GLY A 51 27.27 -9.36 -30.48
C GLY A 51 27.61 -10.82 -30.78
N TYR A 52 28.49 -11.47 -29.99
CA TYR A 52 28.85 -12.87 -30.18
C TYR A 52 27.75 -13.78 -29.65
N PRO A 53 27.44 -14.91 -30.33
CA PRO A 53 26.43 -15.83 -29.84
C PRO A 53 26.87 -16.50 -28.52
N GLU A 54 26.16 -16.24 -27.44
CA GLU A 54 26.32 -16.90 -26.14
C GLU A 54 25.07 -17.68 -25.73
N LYS A 55 25.23 -18.65 -24.83
CA LYS A 55 24.11 -19.41 -24.30
C LYS A 55 23.31 -18.53 -23.35
N ARG A 56 22.00 -18.40 -23.60
CA ARG A 56 21.08 -17.67 -22.71
C ARG A 56 21.21 -18.24 -21.29
N PRO A 57 21.52 -17.42 -20.28
CA PRO A 57 21.52 -17.87 -18.90
C PRO A 57 20.17 -18.48 -18.55
N GLY A 58 20.18 -19.71 -18.05
CA GLY A 58 18.99 -20.37 -17.54
C GLY A 58 18.55 -19.76 -16.21
N TYR A 59 17.37 -20.15 -15.73
CA TYR A 59 16.96 -19.90 -14.35
C TYR A 59 17.34 -21.10 -13.46
N ARG A 60 17.57 -20.82 -12.18
CA ARG A 60 17.60 -21.84 -11.13
C ARG A 60 16.61 -21.46 -10.04
N THR A 61 16.00 -22.45 -9.41
CA THR A 61 15.13 -22.22 -8.25
C THR A 61 16.00 -21.78 -7.07
N LEU A 62 15.73 -20.60 -6.52
CA LEU A 62 16.36 -20.14 -5.27
C LEU A 62 15.61 -20.69 -4.05
N HIS A 63 14.27 -20.68 -4.11
CA HIS A 63 13.40 -21.22 -3.07
C HIS A 63 12.03 -21.58 -3.66
N THR A 64 11.29 -22.47 -2.99
CA THR A 64 9.90 -22.80 -3.34
C THR A 64 9.00 -22.40 -2.18
N TYR A 65 8.08 -21.47 -2.43
CA TYR A 65 7.08 -21.04 -1.46
C TYR A 65 5.77 -21.82 -1.63
N SER A 66 4.90 -21.78 -0.62
CA SER A 66 3.63 -22.52 -0.61
C SER A 66 2.58 -21.98 -1.59
N GLY A 67 2.72 -20.74 -2.05
CA GLY A 67 1.74 -20.06 -2.91
C GLY A 67 2.36 -19.36 -4.12
N GLN A 68 1.48 -18.81 -4.96
CA GLN A 68 1.87 -17.97 -6.10
C GLN A 68 2.67 -16.76 -5.62
N ILE A 69 3.79 -16.45 -6.30
CA ILE A 69 4.55 -15.23 -6.02
C ILE A 69 3.77 -14.02 -6.53
N ASN A 70 3.27 -13.23 -5.59
CA ASN A 70 2.47 -12.03 -5.81
C ASN A 70 3.31 -10.75 -5.89
N GLY A 71 4.50 -10.78 -5.28
CA GLY A 71 5.45 -9.67 -5.31
C GLY A 71 6.77 -10.03 -4.64
N ILE A 72 7.85 -9.42 -5.14
CA ILE A 72 9.18 -9.49 -4.52
C ILE A 72 9.58 -8.05 -4.23
N HIS A 73 9.82 -7.74 -2.96
CA HIS A 73 10.03 -6.39 -2.47
C HIS A 73 11.42 -6.28 -1.84
N LEU A 74 12.16 -5.25 -2.24
CA LEU A 74 13.52 -5.03 -1.76
C LEU A 74 13.53 -3.97 -0.65
N PHE A 75 14.18 -4.28 0.46
CA PHE A 75 14.41 -3.33 1.54
C PHE A 75 15.87 -3.44 2.01
N ARG A 76 16.71 -2.50 1.56
CA ARG A 76 18.16 -2.57 1.77
C ARG A 76 18.70 -3.90 1.23
N GLU A 77 19.34 -4.71 2.06
CA GLU A 77 19.87 -6.04 1.73
C GLU A 77 18.84 -7.17 1.93
N GLN A 78 17.66 -6.84 2.48
CA GLN A 78 16.59 -7.80 2.74
C GLN A 78 15.64 -7.91 1.55
N ILE A 79 15.13 -9.12 1.34
CA ILE A 79 14.16 -9.44 0.29
C ILE A 79 12.91 -9.95 0.99
N LEU A 80 11.78 -9.29 0.77
CA LEU A 80 10.47 -9.74 1.22
C LEU A 80 9.75 -10.37 0.03
N VAL A 81 9.19 -11.56 0.24
CA VAL A 81 8.48 -12.31 -0.82
C VAL A 81 7.04 -12.50 -0.39
N HIS A 82 6.12 -11.90 -1.13
CA HIS A 82 4.69 -12.15 -1.01
C HIS A 82 4.35 -13.41 -1.81
N ALA A 83 3.94 -14.48 -1.13
CA ALA A 83 3.62 -15.76 -1.73
C ALA A 83 2.31 -16.32 -1.16
N GLY A 84 1.27 -16.43 -2.00
CA GLY A 84 -0.07 -16.81 -1.54
C GLY A 84 -0.62 -15.77 -0.56
N GLU A 85 -1.06 -16.23 0.61
CA GLU A 85 -1.65 -15.41 1.68
C GLU A 85 -0.62 -15.01 2.75
N LYS A 86 0.68 -14.97 2.39
CA LYS A 86 1.79 -14.76 3.34
C LYS A 86 2.89 -13.89 2.75
N ILE A 87 3.53 -13.08 3.59
CA ILE A 87 4.81 -12.42 3.25
C ILE A 87 5.91 -13.01 4.12
N TYR A 88 7.02 -13.36 3.46
CA TYR A 88 8.21 -13.94 4.07
C TYR A 88 9.40 -13.00 3.96
N LEU A 89 10.25 -12.97 4.99
CA LEU A 89 11.63 -12.54 4.86
C LEU A 89 12.44 -13.67 4.21
N HIS A 90 12.94 -13.45 3.00
CA HIS A 90 13.73 -14.42 2.27
C HIS A 90 15.12 -14.62 2.89
N GLY A 91 15.59 -15.86 2.86
CA GLY A 91 16.89 -16.32 3.33
C GLY A 91 17.03 -17.81 3.02
N GLU A 92 18.08 -18.47 3.55
CA GLU A 92 18.23 -19.93 3.40
C GLU A 92 16.99 -20.68 3.93
N THR A 93 16.46 -20.22 5.06
CA THR A 93 15.15 -20.61 5.59
C THR A 93 14.29 -19.35 5.69
N PRO A 94 13.26 -19.19 4.85
CA PRO A 94 12.41 -18.01 4.91
C PRO A 94 11.65 -17.90 6.24
N GLY A 95 11.73 -16.73 6.85
CA GLY A 95 10.94 -16.40 8.04
C GLY A 95 9.58 -15.84 7.63
N GLU A 96 8.49 -16.38 8.14
CA GLU A 96 7.16 -15.80 7.95
C GLU A 96 7.08 -14.47 8.72
N LEU A 97 6.71 -13.38 8.04
CA LEU A 97 6.53 -12.06 8.65
C LEU A 97 5.07 -11.80 9.00
N ILE A 98 4.16 -12.21 8.12
CA ILE A 98 2.70 -12.07 8.29
C ILE A 98 1.98 -13.13 7.45
N ALA A 99 0.78 -13.49 7.88
CA ALA A 99 -0.13 -14.41 7.22
C ALA A 99 -1.54 -13.82 7.15
N ASP A 100 -2.46 -14.56 6.52
CA ASP A 100 -3.88 -14.20 6.35
C ASP A 100 -4.08 -12.87 5.61
N ILE A 101 -3.21 -12.60 4.63
CA ILE A 101 -3.28 -11.41 3.74
C ILE A 101 -3.84 -11.78 2.37
N ASN A 102 -4.23 -10.78 1.58
CA ASN A 102 -4.77 -10.98 0.25
C ASN A 102 -3.82 -11.72 -0.69
N ASN A 103 -4.27 -12.83 -1.26
CA ASN A 103 -3.58 -13.55 -2.33
C ASN A 103 -3.77 -12.85 -3.69
N GLY A 104 -3.08 -11.72 -3.86
CA GLY A 104 -3.10 -10.93 -5.09
C GLY A 104 -1.83 -10.13 -5.28
N HIS A 105 -1.62 -9.63 -6.50
CA HIS A 105 -0.43 -8.85 -6.86
C HIS A 105 -0.16 -7.71 -5.88
N SER A 106 1.07 -7.62 -5.38
CA SER A 106 1.49 -6.56 -4.47
C SER A 106 2.50 -5.61 -5.09
N THR A 107 2.40 -4.33 -4.70
CA THR A 107 3.38 -3.29 -5.04
C THR A 107 3.98 -2.70 -3.77
N SER A 108 5.15 -2.08 -3.88
CA SER A 108 5.82 -1.51 -2.72
C SER A 108 6.64 -0.27 -3.03
N PHE A 109 6.78 0.60 -2.03
CA PHE A 109 7.65 1.78 -2.10
C PHE A 109 8.37 2.04 -0.79
N TYR A 110 9.51 2.72 -0.88
CA TYR A 110 10.32 3.08 0.28
C TYR A 110 10.07 4.53 0.68
N TYR A 111 9.88 4.78 1.97
CA TYR A 111 9.83 6.13 2.53
C TYR A 111 10.15 6.14 4.02
N GLY A 112 10.87 7.17 4.49
CA GLY A 112 11.10 7.39 5.92
C GLY A 112 11.74 6.20 6.66
N GLY A 113 12.59 5.41 5.98
CA GLY A 113 13.21 4.23 6.59
C GLY A 113 12.35 2.98 6.59
N LYS A 114 11.16 2.98 5.98
CA LYS A 114 10.23 1.85 5.93
C LYS A 114 9.93 1.45 4.49
N LEU A 115 9.63 0.16 4.28
CA LEU A 115 9.03 -0.35 3.05
C LEU A 115 7.53 -0.48 3.24
N TYR A 116 6.76 0.22 2.42
CA TYR A 116 5.31 0.13 2.39
C TYR A 116 4.88 -0.85 1.30
N ILE A 117 3.89 -1.70 1.60
CA ILE A 117 3.41 -2.75 0.69
C ILE A 117 1.89 -2.62 0.57
N LEU A 118 1.40 -2.56 -0.67
CA LEU A 118 -0.01 -2.63 -1.03
C LEU A 118 -0.29 -4.04 -1.56
N THR A 119 -1.18 -4.79 -0.93
CA THR A 119 -1.56 -6.15 -1.35
C THR A 119 -2.87 -6.18 -2.14
N GLY A 120 -3.62 -5.07 -2.17
CA GLY A 120 -4.98 -5.01 -2.70
C GLY A 120 -6.08 -5.35 -1.69
N ALA A 121 -5.73 -5.64 -0.43
CA ALA A 121 -6.65 -5.59 0.71
C ALA A 121 -6.00 -5.11 2.03
N GLU A 122 -4.66 -5.07 2.08
CA GLU A 122 -3.89 -4.54 3.19
C GLU A 122 -2.92 -3.46 2.71
N TYR A 123 -2.71 -2.46 3.57
CA TYR A 123 -1.63 -1.50 3.48
C TYR A 123 -0.67 -1.70 4.65
N LEU A 124 0.50 -2.26 4.36
CA LEU A 124 1.48 -2.72 5.34
C LEU A 124 2.74 -1.87 5.32
N ALA A 125 3.43 -1.78 6.46
CA ALA A 125 4.76 -1.18 6.57
C ALA A 125 5.73 -2.14 7.28
N TYR A 126 6.91 -2.27 6.69
CA TYR A 126 8.05 -2.98 7.24
C TYR A 126 9.11 -1.98 7.70
N ASP A 127 9.54 -2.10 8.96
CA ASP A 127 10.52 -1.20 9.58
C ASP A 127 11.97 -1.75 9.56
N GLY A 128 12.17 -2.93 8.95
CA GLY A 128 13.44 -3.67 8.98
C GLY A 128 13.49 -4.80 9.99
N VAL A 129 12.46 -4.92 10.84
CA VAL A 129 12.32 -5.97 11.85
C VAL A 129 10.95 -6.65 11.74
N SER A 130 9.87 -5.88 11.66
CA SER A 130 8.50 -6.37 11.68
C SER A 130 7.66 -5.76 10.56
N LEU A 131 6.72 -6.55 10.03
CA LEU A 131 5.75 -6.14 9.03
C LEU A 131 4.38 -6.06 9.69
N SER A 132 3.73 -4.90 9.63
CA SER A 132 2.42 -4.68 10.27
C SER A 132 1.56 -3.71 9.45
N PRO A 133 0.23 -3.68 9.66
CA PRO A 133 -0.63 -2.66 9.08
C PRO A 133 -0.12 -1.25 9.38
N VAL A 134 -0.24 -0.35 8.41
CA VAL A 134 0.16 1.05 8.58
C VAL A 134 -0.69 1.69 9.67
N ILE A 135 -0.03 2.19 10.71
CA ILE A 135 -0.68 2.99 11.75
C ILE A 135 -0.93 4.38 11.17
N GLY A 136 -2.20 4.72 10.97
CA GLY A 136 -2.59 6.02 10.42
C GLY A 136 -2.26 7.19 11.35
N PHE A 137 -1.78 8.30 10.78
CA PHE A 137 -1.67 9.59 11.47
C PHE A 137 -3.02 9.98 12.11
N VAL A 138 -3.00 10.47 13.34
CA VAL A 138 -4.20 10.92 14.06
C VAL A 138 -4.38 12.42 13.84
N PRO A 139 -5.30 12.86 12.96
CA PRO A 139 -5.46 14.26 12.63
C PRO A 139 -6.14 15.04 13.76
N THR A 140 -5.76 16.31 13.90
CA THR A 140 -6.52 17.30 14.67
C THR A 140 -7.57 17.92 13.75
N THR A 141 -8.79 17.41 13.83
CA THR A 141 -9.85 17.70 12.85
C THR A 141 -10.48 19.07 13.06
N GLN A 142 -10.58 19.51 14.31
CA GLN A 142 -11.05 20.83 14.66
C GLN A 142 -10.20 21.47 15.76
N ILE A 143 -10.03 22.77 15.64
CA ILE A 143 -9.30 23.64 16.58
C ILE A 143 -10.17 24.82 16.99
N ASN A 144 -9.72 25.58 17.99
CA ASN A 144 -10.45 26.73 18.51
C ASN A 144 -11.89 26.38 18.96
N MET A 145 -12.14 25.13 19.35
CA MET A 145 -13.48 24.67 19.66
C MET A 145 -13.98 25.26 20.97
N THR A 146 -15.25 25.66 20.98
CA THR A 146 -15.96 26.10 22.18
C THR A 146 -16.54 24.87 22.89
N PRO A 147 -16.22 24.62 24.17
CA PRO A 147 -16.61 23.38 24.87
C PRO A 147 -18.10 23.07 24.83
N SER A 148 -18.99 24.04 25.10
CA SER A 148 -20.42 23.78 25.21
C SER A 148 -21.08 23.46 23.85
N SER A 149 -20.78 24.25 22.83
CA SER A 149 -21.42 24.13 21.51
C SER A 149 -20.73 23.15 20.58
N GLY A 150 -19.45 22.81 20.84
CA GLY A 150 -18.60 22.08 19.90
C GLY A 150 -18.27 22.87 18.63
N ALA A 151 -18.60 24.17 18.57
CA ALA A 151 -18.30 25.01 17.43
C ALA A 151 -16.81 25.36 17.40
N GLY A 152 -16.14 25.12 16.28
CA GLY A 152 -14.73 25.44 16.07
C GLY A 152 -14.40 25.72 14.62
N THR A 153 -13.11 25.62 14.29
CA THR A 153 -12.60 25.75 12.92
C THR A 153 -12.09 24.40 12.45
N ILE A 154 -12.50 23.97 11.27
CA ILE A 154 -11.95 22.78 10.60
C ILE A 154 -10.46 23.02 10.34
N PHE A 155 -9.62 22.04 10.67
CA PHE A 155 -8.17 22.14 10.53
C PHE A 155 -7.61 21.06 9.61
N GLU A 156 -7.61 19.81 10.06
CA GLU A 156 -7.26 18.65 9.24
C GLU A 156 -8.52 17.83 8.92
N ASP A 157 -8.49 17.07 7.83
CA ASP A 157 -9.56 16.15 7.52
C ASP A 157 -9.36 14.83 8.28
N ILE A 158 -10.41 14.03 8.42
CA ILE A 158 -10.29 12.68 8.98
C ILE A 158 -9.36 11.84 8.09
N ASN A 159 -8.61 10.93 8.71
CA ASN A 159 -7.71 10.04 7.99
C ASN A 159 -8.43 8.72 7.66
N CYS A 160 -8.36 8.28 6.41
CA CYS A 160 -8.93 7.00 5.99
C CYS A 160 -8.31 5.80 6.74
N LEU A 161 -7.06 5.91 7.19
CA LEU A 161 -6.32 4.81 7.82
C LEU A 161 -6.53 4.65 9.32
N THR A 162 -7.26 5.55 9.98
CA THR A 162 -7.51 5.43 11.42
C THR A 162 -8.85 6.04 11.81
N PRO A 163 -9.63 5.40 12.70
CA PRO A 163 -10.84 6.01 13.26
C PRO A 163 -10.50 7.14 14.26
N LYS A 164 -9.24 7.24 14.70
CA LYS A 164 -8.81 8.19 15.71
C LYS A 164 -8.68 9.58 15.13
N ARG A 165 -9.14 10.57 15.91
CA ARG A 165 -8.96 12.00 15.64
C ARG A 165 -8.92 12.79 16.94
N THR A 166 -8.36 13.99 16.86
CA THR A 166 -8.25 14.93 17.96
C THR A 166 -9.11 16.16 17.71
N ASN A 167 -9.75 16.65 18.76
CA ASN A 167 -10.44 17.94 18.81
C ASN A 167 -9.75 18.83 19.85
N SER A 168 -9.53 20.09 19.50
CA SER A 168 -8.75 21.04 20.31
C SER A 168 -9.62 22.25 20.69
N PHE A 169 -9.66 22.56 21.99
CA PHE A 169 -10.63 23.46 22.59
C PHE A 169 -10.00 24.66 23.30
N LYS A 170 -10.69 25.80 23.20
CA LYS A 170 -10.47 27.02 24.01
C LYS A 170 -11.45 27.04 25.14
N VAL A 171 -10.94 27.12 26.36
CA VAL A 171 -11.82 27.18 27.54
C VAL A 171 -12.17 28.65 27.80
N PRO A 172 -13.46 29.02 27.84
CA PRO A 172 -13.88 30.40 28.00
C PRO A 172 -13.67 30.91 29.43
N SER A 173 -13.82 32.22 29.60
CA SER A 173 -13.87 32.85 30.92
C SER A 173 -15.01 32.24 31.74
N GLY A 174 -14.70 31.84 32.99
CA GLY A 174 -15.60 31.07 33.85
C GLY A 174 -15.35 29.55 33.83
N GLY A 175 -14.50 29.05 32.93
CA GLY A 175 -14.15 27.63 32.85
C GLY A 175 -15.21 26.78 32.15
N ALA A 176 -14.90 25.49 31.97
CA ALA A 176 -15.84 24.51 31.40
C ALA A 176 -15.65 23.11 32.00
N THR A 177 -16.74 22.38 32.17
CA THR A 177 -16.75 20.97 32.56
C THR A 177 -17.15 20.05 31.41
N VAL A 178 -17.99 20.51 30.48
CA VAL A 178 -18.53 19.72 29.38
C VAL A 178 -17.95 20.18 28.04
N PHE A 179 -17.46 19.22 27.26
CA PHE A 179 -16.83 19.41 25.97
C PHE A 179 -17.55 18.57 24.91
N THR A 180 -18.18 19.23 23.95
CA THR A 180 -18.89 18.61 22.82
C THR A 180 -17.91 18.41 21.66
N LEU A 181 -17.73 17.16 21.25
CA LEU A 181 -16.85 16.76 20.14
C LEU A 181 -17.55 16.98 18.78
N ASP A 182 -16.76 16.90 17.71
CA ASP A 182 -17.23 17.02 16.33
C ASP A 182 -17.96 15.79 15.77
N ALA A 183 -18.13 14.76 16.59
CA ALA A 183 -18.68 13.48 16.20
C ALA A 183 -19.57 12.88 17.29
N LYS A 184 -20.55 12.10 16.85
CA LYS A 184 -21.46 11.33 17.71
C LYS A 184 -21.33 9.84 17.42
N GLY A 185 -21.85 9.03 18.34
CA GLY A 185 -21.76 7.57 18.27
C GLY A 185 -20.31 7.10 18.20
N LEU A 186 -19.49 7.54 19.16
CA LEU A 186 -18.07 7.20 19.25
C LEU A 186 -17.87 5.71 19.46
N ASP A 187 -16.68 5.23 19.10
CA ASP A 187 -16.32 3.82 19.31
C ASP A 187 -16.09 3.55 20.80
N ALA A 188 -16.02 2.26 21.16
CA ALA A 188 -15.80 1.83 22.54
C ALA A 188 -14.38 2.09 23.06
N ASP A 189 -13.43 2.38 22.16
CA ASP A 189 -12.05 2.71 22.54
C ASP A 189 -12.00 3.80 23.61
N PRO A 190 -11.02 3.75 24.53
CA PRO A 190 -10.82 4.81 25.51
C PRO A 190 -10.53 6.16 24.85
N VAL A 191 -11.22 7.20 25.31
CA VAL A 191 -10.91 8.59 24.98
C VAL A 191 -9.76 9.05 25.87
N THR A 192 -8.80 9.78 25.30
CA THR A 192 -7.73 10.43 26.05
C THR A 192 -7.86 11.93 25.95
N ALA A 193 -7.44 12.65 26.99
CA ALA A 193 -7.38 14.10 26.94
C ALA A 193 -6.04 14.63 27.45
N LEU A 194 -5.59 15.74 26.88
CA LEU A 194 -4.46 16.52 27.33
C LEU A 194 -4.97 17.90 27.74
N VAL A 195 -4.84 18.25 29.02
CA VAL A 195 -5.22 19.56 29.56
C VAL A 195 -3.95 20.30 29.94
N SER A 196 -3.61 21.34 29.19
CA SER A 196 -2.39 22.15 29.35
C SER A 196 -1.12 21.29 29.47
N GLY A 197 -1.02 20.25 28.63
CA GLY A 197 0.12 19.32 28.65
C GLY A 197 0.03 18.18 29.68
N THR A 198 -1.01 18.16 30.52
CA THR A 198 -1.22 17.08 31.51
C THR A 198 -2.19 16.04 30.96
N THR A 199 -1.78 14.77 30.96
CA THR A 199 -2.65 13.67 30.51
C THR A 199 -3.79 13.44 31.51
N LYS A 200 -4.98 13.22 30.97
CA LYS A 200 -6.23 12.93 31.69
C LYS A 200 -6.82 11.62 31.15
N ALA A 201 -7.31 10.79 32.06
CA ALA A 201 -7.80 9.46 31.74
C ALA A 201 -9.33 9.34 31.90
N GLU A 202 -9.98 8.72 30.92
CA GLU A 202 -11.39 8.35 31.00
C GLU A 202 -11.66 7.44 32.22
N GLY A 203 -12.79 7.68 32.90
CA GLY A 203 -13.20 6.94 34.09
C GLY A 203 -12.53 7.41 35.39
N THR A 204 -11.42 8.15 35.31
CA THR A 204 -10.74 8.74 36.46
C THR A 204 -10.93 10.26 36.52
N ASP A 205 -10.62 10.97 35.44
CA ASP A 205 -10.67 12.44 35.37
C ASP A 205 -11.94 12.97 34.71
N PHE A 206 -12.55 12.17 33.84
CA PHE A 206 -13.74 12.53 33.07
C PHE A 206 -14.55 11.31 32.65
N THR A 207 -15.80 11.53 32.25
CA THR A 207 -16.70 10.52 31.65
C THR A 207 -17.05 10.89 30.22
N VAL A 208 -17.40 9.90 29.40
CA VAL A 208 -17.73 10.09 27.98
C VAL A 208 -19.15 9.59 27.69
N ASP A 209 -20.01 10.48 27.18
CA ASP A 209 -21.24 10.09 26.49
C ASP A 209 -20.91 9.86 25.01
N ARG A 210 -20.67 8.59 24.67
CA ARG A 210 -20.34 8.17 23.31
C ARG A 210 -21.48 8.40 22.33
N THR A 211 -22.74 8.34 22.79
CA THR A 211 -23.92 8.52 21.92
C THR A 211 -23.99 9.96 21.44
N ASN A 212 -23.87 10.91 22.37
CA ASN A 212 -23.97 12.34 22.08
C ASN A 212 -22.64 12.99 21.71
N GLY A 213 -21.51 12.31 21.92
CA GLY A 213 -20.19 12.84 21.60
C GLY A 213 -19.73 13.91 22.59
N THR A 214 -19.98 13.72 23.89
CA THR A 214 -19.64 14.73 24.91
C THR A 214 -18.73 14.15 25.99
N VAL A 215 -17.71 14.89 26.37
CA VAL A 215 -16.79 14.59 27.48
C VAL A 215 -17.10 15.50 28.66
N THR A 216 -17.28 14.93 29.85
CA THR A 216 -17.54 15.69 31.09
C THR A 216 -16.42 15.46 32.09
N PHE A 217 -15.62 16.48 32.37
CA PHE A 217 -14.59 16.45 33.40
C PHE A 217 -15.19 16.57 34.80
N ASN A 218 -14.59 15.86 35.76
CA ASN A 218 -15.02 15.85 37.16
C ASN A 218 -14.86 17.24 37.83
N SER A 219 -13.91 18.04 37.35
CA SER A 219 -13.65 19.40 37.80
C SER A 219 -13.64 20.35 36.62
N SER A 220 -14.05 21.60 36.85
CA SER A 220 -14.00 22.64 35.82
C SER A 220 -12.55 22.88 35.37
N ILE A 221 -12.33 22.85 34.06
CA ILE A 221 -11.08 23.28 33.46
C ILE A 221 -11.09 24.83 33.45
N PRO A 222 -9.99 25.49 33.85
CA PRO A 222 -9.92 26.95 33.91
C PRO A 222 -9.81 27.59 32.52
N ASP A 223 -10.10 28.89 32.46
CA ASP A 223 -9.93 29.74 31.28
C ASP A 223 -8.52 29.59 30.69
N SER A 224 -8.46 29.45 29.38
CA SER A 224 -7.21 29.25 28.64
C SER A 224 -6.65 30.54 28.03
N GLY A 225 -7.24 31.70 28.29
CA GLY A 225 -6.73 32.98 27.78
C GLY A 225 -6.81 33.10 26.26
N GLY A 226 -7.77 32.42 25.64
CA GLY A 226 -8.00 32.47 24.19
C GLY A 226 -7.11 31.56 23.34
N VAL A 227 -6.25 30.74 23.96
CA VAL A 227 -5.49 29.68 23.28
C VAL A 227 -6.10 28.30 23.54
N ASP A 228 -5.86 27.37 22.64
CA ASP A 228 -6.31 25.98 22.85
C ASP A 228 -5.52 25.36 24.00
N SER A 229 -6.23 24.72 24.93
CA SER A 229 -5.62 24.12 26.13
C SER A 229 -6.11 22.72 26.43
N VAL A 230 -7.20 22.28 25.81
CA VAL A 230 -7.73 20.93 25.99
C VAL A 230 -7.75 20.24 24.63
N GLN A 231 -7.01 19.15 24.51
CA GLN A 231 -7.00 18.28 23.34
C GLN A 231 -7.66 16.97 23.73
N ILE A 232 -8.68 16.55 23.00
CA ILE A 232 -9.40 15.29 23.25
C ILE A 232 -9.25 14.40 22.03
N THR A 233 -8.65 13.23 22.21
CA THR A 233 -8.47 12.22 21.17
C THR A 233 -9.45 11.08 21.39
N PHE A 234 -10.21 10.74 20.34
CA PHE A 234 -11.26 9.73 20.38
C PHE A 234 -11.33 8.97 19.05
N SER A 235 -11.98 7.79 19.07
CA SER A 235 -12.21 6.98 17.87
C SER A 235 -13.65 7.13 17.37
N LYS A 236 -13.81 7.28 16.05
CA LYS A 236 -15.10 7.15 15.35
C LYS A 236 -14.92 6.41 14.04
N THR A 237 -15.34 5.15 14.01
CA THR A 237 -15.27 4.32 12.81
C THR A 237 -16.33 4.73 11.80
N ILE A 238 -15.91 4.85 10.54
CA ILE A 238 -16.76 5.05 9.37
C ILE A 238 -16.59 3.82 8.48
N SER A 239 -17.66 3.03 8.35
CA SER A 239 -17.64 1.79 7.58
C SER A 239 -17.23 2.04 6.12
N GLY A 240 -16.29 1.25 5.61
CA GLY A 240 -15.80 1.34 4.23
C GLY A 240 -14.73 2.42 3.98
N LEU A 241 -14.39 3.24 4.98
CA LEU A 241 -13.44 4.34 4.78
C LEU A 241 -12.01 3.84 4.58
N SER A 242 -11.57 2.87 5.40
CA SER A 242 -10.22 2.31 5.32
C SER A 242 -9.97 1.54 4.02
N GLU A 243 -11.03 0.92 3.51
CA GLU A 243 -11.07 0.08 2.31
C GLU A 243 -10.80 0.90 1.06
N ARG A 244 -11.00 2.23 1.09
CA ARG A 244 -10.57 3.15 0.02
C ARG A 244 -9.06 3.06 -0.23
N ILE A 245 -8.29 2.92 0.85
CA ILE A 245 -6.82 2.90 0.81
C ILE A 245 -6.29 1.47 0.78
N ASN A 246 -6.80 0.60 1.66
CA ASN A 246 -6.28 -0.75 1.82
C ASN A 246 -6.46 -1.63 0.57
N LYS A 247 -7.49 -1.35 -0.26
CA LYS A 247 -7.71 -2.09 -1.51
C LYS A 247 -6.95 -1.55 -2.72
N CYS A 248 -6.14 -0.50 -2.56
CA CYS A 248 -5.30 0.01 -3.64
C CYS A 248 -4.17 -0.97 -3.99
N THR A 249 -3.74 -0.95 -5.24
CA THR A 249 -2.68 -1.82 -5.78
C THR A 249 -1.62 -1.07 -6.57
N ILE A 250 -1.87 0.21 -6.89
CA ILE A 250 -1.01 1.06 -7.70
C ILE A 250 -0.59 2.25 -6.84
N PHE A 251 0.68 2.65 -6.92
CA PHE A 251 1.17 3.87 -6.31
C PHE A 251 2.03 4.70 -7.27
N ALA A 252 2.17 5.99 -6.98
CA ALA A 252 3.24 6.82 -7.50
C ALA A 252 3.58 7.96 -6.54
N TRP A 253 4.85 8.37 -6.54
CA TRP A 253 5.28 9.60 -5.89
C TRP A 253 5.15 10.79 -6.84
N TYR A 254 4.57 11.88 -6.35
CA TYR A 254 4.44 13.11 -7.11
C TYR A 254 4.39 14.34 -6.19
N GLY A 255 4.79 15.49 -6.73
CA GLY A 255 4.66 16.78 -6.06
C GLY A 255 5.29 17.92 -6.85
N ALA A 256 4.99 19.16 -6.46
CA ALA A 256 5.57 20.34 -7.08
C ALA A 256 7.03 20.51 -6.64
N GLY A 257 7.98 20.37 -7.56
CA GLY A 257 9.41 20.54 -7.33
C GLY A 257 10.12 19.32 -6.71
N ASN A 258 9.42 18.51 -5.90
CA ASN A 258 9.91 17.26 -5.31
C ASN A 258 8.77 16.26 -5.10
N ASP A 259 9.13 14.98 -4.96
CA ASP A 259 8.22 13.93 -4.51
C ASP A 259 7.76 14.20 -3.08
N SER A 260 6.55 14.73 -2.94
CA SER A 260 6.03 15.22 -1.65
C SER A 260 4.79 14.50 -1.18
N ARG A 261 4.13 13.75 -2.05
CA ARG A 261 2.98 12.91 -1.72
C ARG A 261 3.06 11.61 -2.47
N VAL A 262 2.51 10.57 -1.86
CA VAL A 262 2.21 9.33 -2.55
C VAL A 262 0.75 9.35 -2.97
N PHE A 263 0.49 8.90 -4.19
CA PHE A 263 -0.83 8.75 -4.77
C PHE A 263 -1.12 7.26 -4.92
N PHE A 264 -2.31 6.83 -4.54
CA PHE A 264 -2.76 5.45 -4.65
C PHE A 264 -3.95 5.32 -5.60
N SER A 265 -4.01 4.20 -6.30
CA SER A 265 -5.17 3.78 -7.09
C SER A 265 -5.19 2.26 -7.28
N GLY A 266 -6.04 1.76 -8.17
CA GLY A 266 -6.24 0.33 -8.41
C GLY A 266 -7.17 -0.33 -7.39
N ASN A 267 -8.00 0.46 -6.69
CA ASN A 267 -9.06 -0.04 -5.84
C ASN A 267 -10.26 -0.48 -6.71
N PRO A 268 -10.71 -1.74 -6.66
CA PRO A 268 -11.80 -2.24 -7.50
C PRO A 268 -13.15 -1.58 -7.22
N ASP A 269 -13.38 -1.07 -6.00
CA ASP A 269 -14.62 -0.37 -5.65
C ASP A 269 -14.61 1.10 -6.11
N TYR A 270 -13.42 1.63 -6.40
CA TYR A 270 -13.19 3.02 -6.82
C TYR A 270 -12.20 3.06 -8.00
N PRO A 271 -12.55 2.44 -9.14
CA PRO A 271 -11.59 2.16 -10.23
C PRO A 271 -10.98 3.43 -10.83
N ASN A 272 -11.73 4.53 -10.85
CA ASN A 272 -11.35 5.80 -11.45
C ASN A 272 -10.90 6.86 -10.43
N MET A 273 -10.59 6.47 -9.19
CA MET A 273 -10.13 7.40 -8.17
C MET A 273 -8.63 7.29 -7.92
N ASP A 274 -7.97 8.43 -7.77
CA ASP A 274 -6.68 8.53 -7.12
C ASP A 274 -6.85 9.08 -5.70
N PHE A 275 -6.07 8.57 -4.75
CA PHE A 275 -6.06 9.01 -3.35
C PHE A 275 -4.69 9.56 -3.03
N LYS A 276 -4.61 10.81 -2.57
CA LYS A 276 -3.34 11.47 -2.23
C LYS A 276 -3.07 11.41 -0.74
N SER A 277 -1.82 11.21 -0.38
CA SER A 277 -1.38 11.31 1.01
C SER A 277 -1.27 12.75 1.50
N GLY A 278 -1.08 12.90 2.81
CA GLY A 278 -0.55 14.09 3.45
C GLY A 278 0.84 14.43 2.92
N LEU A 279 1.25 15.68 3.13
CA LEU A 279 2.57 16.15 2.72
C LEU A 279 3.65 15.37 3.48
N TYR A 280 4.50 14.65 2.76
CA TYR A 280 5.60 13.85 3.31
C TYR A 280 5.13 12.81 4.35
N ASP A 281 3.88 12.35 4.25
CA ASP A 281 3.31 11.42 5.23
C ASP A 281 2.45 10.33 4.56
N PRO A 282 3.03 9.14 4.30
CA PRO A 282 2.30 7.98 3.79
C PRO A 282 1.35 7.33 4.78
N SER A 283 1.23 7.84 6.02
CA SER A 283 0.28 7.36 7.02
C SER A 283 -0.98 8.23 7.10
N TYR A 284 -1.04 9.33 6.36
CA TYR A 284 -2.18 10.23 6.34
C TYR A 284 -2.83 10.26 4.95
N PHE A 285 -4.05 9.77 4.82
CA PHE A 285 -4.87 9.91 3.61
C PHE A 285 -6.17 10.61 3.98
N PRO A 286 -6.29 11.92 3.74
CA PRO A 286 -7.52 12.65 4.08
C PRO A 286 -8.72 12.09 3.33
N ASN A 287 -9.89 12.06 3.96
CA ASN A 287 -11.13 11.54 3.36
C ASN A 287 -11.54 12.27 2.06
N ASP A 288 -11.28 13.57 1.96
CA ASP A 288 -11.48 14.41 0.77
C ASP A 288 -10.21 14.49 -0.10
N GLY A 289 -9.21 13.67 0.22
CA GLY A 289 -7.93 13.55 -0.47
C GLY A 289 -7.98 12.76 -1.76
N TRP A 290 -9.00 12.93 -2.60
CA TRP A 290 -9.14 12.14 -3.82
C TRP A 290 -9.48 12.98 -5.05
N THR A 291 -9.16 12.45 -6.23
CA THR A 291 -9.59 13.01 -7.52
C THR A 291 -10.23 11.91 -8.34
N ARG A 292 -11.30 12.27 -9.06
CA ARG A 292 -11.92 11.39 -10.06
C ARG A 292 -11.26 11.61 -11.42
N ILE A 293 -10.74 10.55 -12.02
CA ILE A 293 -10.06 10.57 -13.31
C ILE A 293 -10.92 9.84 -14.35
N GLY A 294 -11.58 10.60 -15.23
CA GLY A 294 -12.47 10.02 -16.23
C GLY A 294 -13.79 9.49 -15.64
N SER A 295 -14.38 8.50 -16.29
CA SER A 295 -15.69 7.95 -15.92
C SER A 295 -15.58 6.80 -14.92
N ASP A 296 -16.69 6.43 -14.28
CA ASP A 296 -16.74 5.46 -13.18
C ASP A 296 -16.40 4.02 -13.61
N VAL A 297 -16.23 3.78 -14.92
CA VAL A 297 -15.77 2.49 -15.49
C VAL A 297 -14.33 2.53 -15.99
N SER A 298 -13.67 3.69 -15.91
CA SER A 298 -12.31 3.91 -16.43
C SER A 298 -11.28 3.66 -15.33
N ALA A 299 -10.82 2.41 -15.23
CA ALA A 299 -9.78 2.06 -14.25
C ALA A 299 -8.47 2.80 -14.53
N ILE A 300 -7.86 3.38 -13.49
CA ILE A 300 -6.48 3.88 -13.57
C ILE A 300 -5.56 2.66 -13.63
N MET A 301 -4.81 2.52 -14.72
CA MET A 301 -3.95 1.35 -14.99
C MET A 301 -2.49 1.54 -14.57
N GLY A 302 -2.12 2.75 -14.15
CA GLY A 302 -0.75 3.09 -13.78
C GLY A 302 -0.49 4.58 -13.89
N TYR A 303 0.63 5.00 -13.32
CA TYR A 303 1.13 6.37 -13.41
C TYR A 303 2.42 6.39 -14.22
N ILE A 304 2.62 7.44 -15.00
CA ILE A 304 3.89 7.72 -15.66
C ILE A 304 4.44 9.01 -15.06
N LYS A 305 5.60 8.91 -14.43
CA LYS A 305 6.39 10.07 -14.04
C LYS A 305 7.18 10.54 -15.27
N ARG A 306 6.94 11.78 -15.69
CA ARG A 306 7.73 12.46 -16.73
C ARG A 306 8.75 13.38 -16.12
#